data_AF-A0A519RQE4-F1
#
_entry.id   AF-A0A519RQE4-F1
#
_cell.length_a   1.000
_cell.length_b   1.000
_cell.length_c   1.000
_cell.angle_alpha   90.00
_cell.angle_beta   90.00
_cell.angle_gamma   90.00
#
_symmetry.space_group_name_H-M   'P 1'
#
loop_
_entity.id
_entity.type
_entity.pdbx_description
1 polymer ?
#
loop_
_entity_poly.entity_id
_entity_poly.type
_entity_poly.pdbx_seq_one_letter_code
_entity_poly.pdbx_strand_id
1 'polypeptide(L)'
;LVLTSVRAHDQFNTTVYENNDRYRGVFGERRVLFMHPEDARERGLQARDLVDITSHYEGQTRTAEKFRVVPYDIPKGNVGAYFPEMNVLVPLSSVVAVSNTPTSKHVVVTVAKTQAALAASAPEPVAELA
;
A
#
# COMPACT_ATOMS: atom_id res chain seq x y z
N LEU A 1 -1.68 12.56 1.58
CA LEU A 1 -0.38 11.95 1.94
C LEU A 1 0.37 11.65 0.66
N VAL A 2 1.69 11.60 0.68
CA VAL A 2 2.50 11.19 -0.46
C VAL A 2 3.03 9.77 -0.23
N LEU A 3 2.70 8.85 -1.12
CA LEU A 3 3.13 7.47 -1.07
C LEU A 3 4.45 7.28 -1.82
N THR A 4 5.38 6.60 -1.15
CA THR A 4 6.58 6.02 -1.76
C THR A 4 6.56 4.51 -1.64
N SER A 5 6.86 3.80 -2.72
CA SER A 5 6.98 2.34 -2.72
C SER A 5 8.43 1.90 -2.52
N VAL A 6 8.65 0.85 -1.72
CA VAL A 6 9.99 0.29 -1.44
C VAL A 6 9.98 -1.23 -1.57
N ARG A 7 11.14 -1.84 -1.81
CA ARG A 7 11.28 -3.30 -1.75
C ARG A 7 11.56 -3.74 -0.32
N ALA A 8 11.03 -4.88 0.07
CA ALA A 8 11.36 -5.53 1.34
C ALA A 8 12.80 -6.07 1.32
N HIS A 9 13.29 -6.51 2.49
CA HIS A 9 14.61 -7.11 2.66
C HIS A 9 14.82 -8.34 1.75
N ASP A 10 13.95 -9.36 1.88
CA ASP A 10 14.05 -10.62 1.15
C ASP A 10 13.25 -10.60 -0.15
N GLN A 11 13.61 -9.66 -1.01
CA GLN A 11 12.93 -9.42 -2.28
C GLN A 11 13.90 -8.94 -3.36
N PHE A 12 13.78 -9.52 -4.56
CA PHE A 12 14.42 -9.00 -5.76
C PHE A 12 13.37 -8.68 -6.82
N ASN A 13 13.21 -7.39 -7.13
CA ASN A 13 12.16 -6.90 -8.02
C ASN A 13 10.78 -7.43 -7.61
N THR A 14 10.07 -8.16 -8.47
CA THR A 14 8.75 -8.73 -8.18
C THR A 14 8.83 -10.10 -7.51
N THR A 15 10.01 -10.70 -7.42
CA THR A 15 10.22 -11.99 -6.77
C THR A 15 10.39 -11.77 -5.27
N VAL A 16 9.44 -12.28 -4.51
CA VAL A 16 9.46 -12.28 -3.03
C VAL A 16 9.99 -13.63 -2.58
N TYR A 17 11.09 -13.63 -1.81
CA TYR A 17 11.66 -14.87 -1.27
C TYR A 17 11.04 -15.19 0.09
N GLU A 18 10.81 -14.19 0.93
CA GLU A 18 10.13 -14.31 2.21
C GLU A 18 9.20 -13.12 2.50
N ASN A 19 8.21 -13.35 3.36
CA ASN A 19 7.30 -12.30 3.85
C ASN A 19 7.84 -11.58 5.10
N ASN A 20 9.15 -11.64 5.30
CA ASN A 20 9.82 -11.00 6.42
C ASN A 20 10.66 -9.81 5.92
N ASP A 21 10.57 -8.70 6.63
CA ASP A 21 11.47 -7.56 6.49
C ASP A 21 12.13 -7.30 7.84
N ARG A 22 13.29 -7.95 8.03
CA ARG A 22 14.08 -7.85 9.25
C ARG A 22 14.51 -6.41 9.57
N TYR A 23 14.69 -5.58 8.56
CA TYR A 23 15.13 -4.18 8.76
C TYR A 23 13.99 -3.29 9.24
N ARG A 24 12.74 -3.63 8.93
CA ARG A 24 11.56 -2.85 9.32
C ARG A 24 10.71 -3.51 10.41
N GLY A 25 11.14 -4.68 10.90
CA GLY A 25 10.43 -5.43 11.94
C GLY A 25 9.07 -5.97 11.47
N VAL A 26 8.90 -6.20 10.17
CA VAL A 26 7.67 -6.78 9.60
C VAL A 26 7.87 -8.28 9.40
N PHE A 27 6.94 -9.09 9.88
CA PHE A 27 7.04 -10.55 9.83
C PHE A 27 5.74 -11.18 9.35
N GLY A 28 5.83 -12.10 8.39
CA GLY A 28 4.70 -12.86 7.86
C GLY A 28 3.62 -12.03 7.13
N GLU A 29 3.88 -10.76 6.83
CA GLU A 29 2.91 -9.83 6.24
C GLU A 29 3.62 -8.87 5.28
N ARG A 30 2.93 -8.45 4.24
CA ARG A 30 3.44 -7.48 3.25
C ARG A 30 2.45 -6.38 2.91
N ARG A 31 1.17 -6.54 3.23
CA ARG A 31 0.17 -5.47 3.10
C ARG A 31 0.27 -4.57 4.32
N VAL A 32 1.38 -3.82 4.40
CA VAL A 32 1.64 -2.84 5.44
C VAL A 32 1.72 -1.44 4.85
N LEU A 33 1.29 -0.46 5.64
CA LEU A 33 1.44 0.95 5.35
C LEU A 33 2.22 1.60 6.50
N PHE A 34 3.48 1.92 6.23
CA PHE A 34 4.32 2.71 7.12
C PHE A 34 3.78 4.14 7.15
N MET A 35 3.42 4.60 8.34
CA MET A 35 2.81 5.91 8.53
C MET A 35 3.37 6.58 9.78
N HIS A 36 3.61 7.89 9.68
CA HIS A 36 4.00 8.68 10.84
C HIS A 36 2.91 8.61 11.93
N PRO A 37 3.25 8.45 13.23
CA PRO A 37 2.25 8.33 14.29
C PRO A 37 1.26 9.49 14.38
N GLU A 38 1.70 10.72 14.11
CA GLU A 38 0.80 11.87 14.08
C GLU A 38 -0.17 11.85 12.89
N ASP A 39 0.27 11.39 11.72
CA ASP A 39 -0.60 11.27 10.55
C ASP A 39 -1.68 10.21 10.79
N ALA A 40 -1.33 9.13 11.50
CA ALA A 40 -2.30 8.12 11.92
C ALA A 40 -3.31 8.71 12.91
N ARG A 41 -2.83 9.43 13.94
CA ARG A 41 -3.68 10.09 14.94
C ARG A 41 -4.65 11.10 14.32
N GLU A 42 -4.18 11.96 13.42
CA GLU A 42 -5.00 12.95 12.71
C GLU A 42 -6.12 12.30 11.87
N ARG A 43 -5.95 11.02 11.50
CA ARG A 43 -6.92 10.23 10.72
C ARG A 43 -7.74 9.27 11.58
N GLY A 44 -7.59 9.31 12.91
CA GLY A 44 -8.27 8.37 13.82
C GLY A 44 -7.85 6.90 13.62
N LEU A 45 -6.63 6.69 13.11
CA LEU A 45 -6.06 5.37 12.87
C LEU A 45 -5.16 4.95 14.02
N GLN A 46 -5.18 3.66 14.33
CA GLN A 46 -4.30 3.04 15.32
C GLN A 46 -3.35 2.04 14.64
N ALA A 47 -2.30 1.65 15.35
CA ALA A 47 -1.42 0.58 14.91
C ALA A 47 -2.24 -0.68 14.63
N ARG A 48 -1.94 -1.36 13.51
CA ARG A 48 -2.60 -2.58 13.02
C ARG A 48 -4.03 -2.40 12.49
N ASP A 49 -4.59 -1.19 12.49
CA ASP A 49 -5.85 -0.91 11.80
C ASP A 49 -5.74 -1.31 10.32
N LEU A 50 -6.82 -1.86 9.78
CA LEU A 50 -6.95 -2.12 8.35
C LEU A 50 -7.40 -0.84 7.65
N VAL A 51 -6.69 -0.46 6.60
CA VAL A 51 -6.93 0.73 5.80
C VAL A 51 -6.93 0.42 4.30
N ASP A 52 -7.71 1.21 3.59
CA ASP A 52 -7.68 1.27 2.14
C ASP A 52 -6.93 2.54 1.72
N ILE A 53 -6.09 2.40 0.70
CA ILE A 53 -5.23 3.47 0.18
C ILE A 53 -5.75 3.81 -1.20
N THR A 54 -6.15 5.06 -1.42
CA THR A 54 -6.67 5.51 -2.72
C THR A 54 -5.73 6.54 -3.33
N SER A 55 -5.25 6.30 -4.54
CA SER A 55 -4.49 7.28 -5.32
C SER A 55 -5.40 8.18 -6.14
N HIS A 56 -4.94 9.40 -6.40
CA HIS A 56 -5.67 10.44 -7.13
C HIS A 56 -4.78 11.00 -8.25
N TYR A 57 -5.22 10.90 -9.50
CA TYR A 57 -4.47 11.42 -10.64
C TYR A 57 -5.41 11.79 -11.79
N GLU A 58 -5.39 13.05 -12.23
CA GLU A 58 -6.19 13.55 -13.37
C GLU A 58 -7.69 13.16 -13.30
N GLY A 59 -8.30 13.26 -12.11
CA GLY A 59 -9.70 12.90 -11.88
C GLY A 59 -9.97 11.39 -11.78
N GLN A 60 -8.96 10.54 -12.01
CA GLN A 60 -9.04 9.09 -11.81
C GLN A 60 -8.64 8.73 -10.38
N THR A 61 -9.31 7.71 -9.83
CA THR A 61 -8.96 7.12 -8.55
C THR A 61 -8.68 5.63 -8.70
N ARG A 62 -7.75 5.11 -7.90
CA ARG A 62 -7.43 3.68 -7.80
C ARG A 62 -7.24 3.32 -6.33
N THR A 63 -7.75 2.18 -5.90
CA THR A 63 -7.72 1.79 -4.48
C THR A 63 -6.97 0.47 -4.29
N ALA A 64 -6.08 0.45 -3.29
CA ALA A 64 -5.43 -0.73 -2.76
C ALA A 64 -6.02 -1.01 -1.37
N GLU A 65 -6.72 -2.12 -1.23
CA GLU A 65 -7.52 -2.42 -0.04
C GLU A 65 -6.74 -3.18 1.03
N LYS A 66 -7.22 -3.21 2.28
CA LYS A 66 -6.79 -4.15 3.33
C LYS A 66 -5.27 -4.10 3.65
N PHE A 67 -4.75 -2.91 3.95
CA PHE A 67 -3.37 -2.71 4.44
C PHE A 67 -3.37 -2.46 5.95
N ARG A 68 -2.37 -2.98 6.66
CA ARG A 68 -2.18 -2.74 8.09
C ARG A 68 -1.34 -1.49 8.33
N VAL A 69 -1.83 -0.59 9.17
CA VAL A 69 -1.06 0.57 9.61
C VAL A 69 0.10 0.14 10.50
N VAL A 70 1.32 0.48 10.11
CA VAL A 70 2.53 0.29 10.90
C VAL A 70 3.09 1.67 11.24
N PRO A 71 3.02 2.10 12.51
CA PRO A 71 3.68 3.34 12.94
C PRO A 71 5.17 3.26 12.61
N TYR A 72 5.68 4.28 11.92
CA TYR A 72 7.06 4.30 11.45
C TYR A 72 7.61 5.72 11.48
N ASP A 73 8.91 5.86 11.71
CA ASP A 73 9.62 7.14 11.65
C ASP A 73 9.86 7.52 10.18
N ILE A 74 8.77 7.89 9.50
CA ILE A 74 8.77 8.46 8.14
C ILE A 74 8.38 9.94 8.25
N PRO A 75 8.95 10.85 7.44
CA PRO A 75 8.59 12.25 7.51
C PRO A 75 7.08 12.47 7.39
N LYS A 76 6.51 13.25 8.31
CA LYS A 76 5.08 13.60 8.33
C LYS A 76 4.59 14.06 6.95
N GLY A 77 3.37 13.66 6.59
CA GLY A 77 2.78 13.87 5.28
C GLY A 77 3.10 12.78 4.25
N ASN A 78 4.02 11.86 4.58
CA ASN A 78 4.43 10.75 3.72
C ASN A 78 4.03 9.40 4.29
N VAL A 79 3.87 8.43 3.40
CA VAL A 79 3.63 7.03 3.74
C VAL A 79 4.48 6.12 2.86
N GLY A 80 4.85 4.97 3.42
CA GLY A 80 5.63 3.96 2.72
C GLY A 80 4.87 2.64 2.65
N ALA A 81 4.99 1.92 1.54
CA ALA A 81 4.47 0.55 1.43
C ALA A 81 5.32 -0.28 0.47
N TYR A 82 5.12 -1.58 0.46
CA TYR A 82 5.93 -2.47 -0.35
C TYR A 82 5.52 -2.46 -1.84
N PHE A 83 6.54 -2.51 -2.70
CA PHE A 83 6.43 -2.95 -4.07
C PHE A 83 6.41 -4.49 -4.08
N PRO A 84 5.65 -5.17 -4.95
CA PRO A 84 4.79 -4.64 -6.02
C PRO A 84 3.36 -4.30 -5.60
N GLU A 85 3.00 -4.46 -4.32
CA GLU A 85 1.63 -4.31 -3.82
C GLU A 85 1.02 -2.94 -4.16
N MET A 86 1.86 -1.89 -4.27
CA MET A 86 1.44 -0.53 -4.64
C MET A 86 1.30 -0.27 -6.14
N ASN A 87 1.62 -1.21 -7.03
CA ASN A 87 1.55 -0.97 -8.49
C ASN A 87 0.15 -0.56 -8.96
N VAL A 88 -0.89 -1.08 -8.31
CA VAL A 88 -2.29 -0.71 -8.59
C VAL A 88 -2.56 0.78 -8.39
N LEU A 89 -1.78 1.47 -7.56
CA LEU A 89 -1.94 2.89 -7.27
C LEU A 89 -1.21 3.80 -8.24
N VAL A 90 -0.25 3.27 -9.02
CA VAL A 90 0.57 4.07 -9.94
C VAL A 90 -0.20 4.27 -11.26
N PRO A 91 -0.57 5.51 -11.62
CA PRO A 91 -1.23 5.77 -12.90
C PRO A 91 -0.25 5.58 -14.05
N LEU A 92 -0.68 4.88 -15.11
CA LEU A 92 0.15 4.63 -16.29
C LEU A 92 0.57 5.91 -17.03
N SER A 93 -0.27 6.94 -17.01
CA SER A 93 0.02 8.25 -17.59
C SER A 93 0.84 9.16 -16.69
N SER A 94 1.09 8.79 -15.44
CA SER A 94 1.89 9.60 -14.52
C SER A 94 3.38 9.34 -14.74
N VAL A 95 3.97 10.17 -15.59
CA VAL A 95 5.36 10.05 -16.03
C VAL A 95 6.10 11.37 -15.92
N VAL A 96 7.41 11.30 -15.72
CA VAL A 96 8.28 12.49 -15.74
C VAL A 96 8.42 13.00 -17.17
N ALA A 97 8.20 14.30 -17.38
CA ALA A 97 8.14 14.92 -18.71
C ALA A 97 9.37 14.66 -19.61
N VAL A 98 10.57 14.55 -19.02
CA VAL A 98 11.81 14.36 -19.78
C VAL A 98 12.11 12.88 -20.07
N SER A 99 11.99 12.00 -19.06
CA SER A 99 12.45 10.61 -19.16
C SER A 99 11.33 9.60 -19.43
N ASN A 100 10.07 10.04 -19.42
CA ASN A 100 8.89 9.19 -19.51
C ASN A 100 8.85 8.07 -18.45
N THR A 101 9.56 8.24 -17.34
CA THR A 101 9.63 7.23 -16.26
C THR A 101 8.43 7.38 -15.32
N PRO A 102 7.79 6.28 -14.88
CA PRO A 102 6.69 6.33 -13.94
C PRO A 102 7.03 7.01 -12.62
N THR A 103 6.07 7.73 -12.05
CA THR A 103 6.20 8.47 -10.78
C THR A 103 5.96 7.60 -9.53
N SER A 104 6.37 6.32 -9.53
CA SER A 104 6.07 5.34 -8.47
C SER A 104 6.59 5.67 -7.06
N LYS A 105 7.42 6.72 -6.94
CA LYS A 105 7.97 7.23 -5.68
C LYS A 105 7.24 8.47 -5.16
N HIS A 106 6.30 9.00 -5.92
CA HIS A 106 5.51 10.17 -5.60
C HIS A 106 4.08 9.97 -6.11
N VAL A 107 3.27 9.27 -5.33
CA VAL A 107 1.84 9.07 -5.62
C VAL A 107 1.02 9.77 -4.56
N VAL A 108 0.14 10.70 -4.96
CA VAL A 108 -0.76 11.39 -4.04
C VAL A 108 -1.87 10.43 -3.63
N VAL A 109 -1.99 10.20 -2.31
CA VAL A 109 -2.96 9.25 -1.76
C VAL A 109 -3.78 9.81 -0.60
N THR A 110 -4.98 9.28 -0.47
CA THR A 110 -5.80 9.33 0.76
C THR A 110 -5.80 7.95 1.42
N VAL A 111 -5.91 7.94 2.74
CA VAL A 111 -5.94 6.71 3.53
C VAL A 111 -7.15 6.79 4.45
N ALA A 112 -7.97 5.74 4.44
CA ALA A 112 -9.16 5.63 5.29
C ALA A 112 -9.26 4.22 5.84
N LYS A 113 -9.97 4.04 6.97
CA LYS A 113 -10.27 2.70 7.49
C LYS A 113 -10.94 1.86 6.40
N THR A 114 -10.54 0.60 6.33
CA THR A 114 -11.03 -0.33 5.33
C THR A 114 -12.55 -0.44 5.41
N GLN A 115 -13.22 -0.32 4.27
CA GLN A 115 -14.68 -0.51 4.19
C GLN A 115 -15.07 -1.98 4.00
N ALA A 116 -14.09 -2.85 3.69
CA ALA A 116 -14.27 -4.26 3.38
C ALA A 116 -14.68 -5.16 4.57
N ALA A 117 -15.23 -4.61 5.65
CA ALA A 117 -15.90 -5.36 6.72
C ALA A 117 -17.41 -5.57 6.48
N LEU A 118 -17.97 -5.12 5.35
CA LEU A 118 -19.37 -5.36 4.96
C LEU A 118 -19.56 -6.41 3.84
N ALA A 119 -18.48 -6.96 3.29
CA ALA A 119 -18.55 -8.01 2.27
C ALA A 119 -17.65 -9.19 2.66
N ALA A 120 -18.10 -9.99 3.62
CA ALA A 120 -17.69 -11.39 3.67
C ALA A 120 -18.38 -12.09 2.50
N SER A 121 -17.78 -12.08 1.30
CA SER A 121 -18.23 -12.93 0.21
C SER A 121 -17.84 -14.37 0.51
N ALA A 122 -18.83 -15.24 0.49
CA ALA A 122 -18.75 -16.68 0.67
C ALA A 122 -17.59 -17.32 -0.15
N PRO A 123 -17.08 -18.49 0.27
CA PRO A 123 -16.14 -19.24 -0.57
C PRO A 123 -16.80 -19.56 -1.91
N GLU A 124 -16.16 -19.13 -3.00
CA GLU A 124 -16.49 -19.53 -4.37
C GLU A 124 -16.52 -21.07 -4.45
N PRO A 125 -17.56 -21.70 -5.02
CA PRO A 125 -17.58 -23.13 -5.18
C PRO A 125 -16.46 -23.53 -6.16
N VAL A 126 -15.56 -24.39 -5.69
CA VAL A 126 -14.52 -24.99 -6.53
C VAL A 126 -15.23 -25.77 -7.63
N ALA A 127 -15.09 -25.32 -8.88
CA ALA A 127 -15.55 -26.06 -10.03
C ALA A 127 -14.72 -27.35 -10.13
N GLU A 128 -15.37 -28.47 -9.83
CA GLU A 128 -14.85 -29.82 -10.04
C GLU A 128 -14.70 -30.03 -11.55
N LEU A 129 -13.46 -30.16 -12.02
CA LEU A 129 -13.16 -30.52 -13.41
C LEU A 129 -13.45 -32.01 -13.59
N ALA A 130 -14.43 -32.31 -14.45
CA ALA A 130 -14.74 -33.64 -14.97
C ALA A 130 -13.70 -34.11 -16.00
#